data_AF-A0A951CU51-F1
#
_entry.id   AF-A0A951CU51-F1
#
_cell.length_a   1.000
_cell.length_b   1.000
_cell.length_c   1.000
_cell.angle_alpha   90.00
_cell.angle_beta   90.00
_cell.angle_gamma   90.00
#
_symmetry.space_group_name_H-M   'P 1'
#
loop_
_entity.id
_entity.type
_entity.pdbx_description
1 polymer ?
#
loop_
_entity_poly.entity_id
_entity_poly.type
_entity_poly.pdbx_seq_one_letter_code
_entity_poly.pdbx_strand_id
1 'polypeptide(L)' 'MTRDEAWNIVCEFVKSEALRRHMLAVEACLTAYARKFEEDERQWAVTALLHDFDWEI' A
#
# COMPACT_ATOMS: atom_id res chain seq x y z
N MET A 1 -3.31 -3.32 -12.48
CA MET A 1 -3.85 -3.18 -11.10
C MET A 1 -4.09 -1.70 -10.77
N THR A 2 -5.23 -1.35 -10.20
CA THR A 2 -5.55 -0.02 -9.64
C THR A 2 -5.21 0.01 -8.15
N ARG A 3 -5.13 1.21 -7.57
CA ARG A 3 -4.96 1.39 -6.12
C ARG A 3 -6.14 0.80 -5.33
N ASP A 4 -7.35 0.90 -5.88
CA ASP A 4 -8.55 0.33 -5.25
C ASP A 4 -8.57 -1.21 -5.30
N GLU A 5 -8.11 -1.81 -6.39
CA GLU A 5 -7.91 -3.27 -6.48
C GLU A 5 -6.91 -3.74 -5.42
N ALA A 6 -5.78 -3.04 -5.26
CA ALA A 6 -4.79 -3.33 -4.22
C ALA A 6 -5.38 -3.17 -2.80
N TRP A 7 -6.16 -2.12 -2.57
CA TRP A 7 -6.82 -1.90 -1.27
C TRP A 7 -7.84 -3.00 -0.93
N ASN A 8 -8.56 -3.50 -1.93
CA ASN A 8 -9.49 -4.60 -1.73
C ASN A 8 -8.76 -5.88 -1.31
N ILE A 9 -7.61 -6.20 -1.92
CA ILE A 9 -6.74 -7.31 -1.51
C ILE A 9 -6.27 -7.12 -0.06
N VAL A 10 -5.79 -5.92 0.30
CA VAL A 10 -5.41 -5.62 1.69
C VAL A 10 -6.58 -5.87 2.65
N CYS A 11 -7.79 -5.42 2.32
CA CYS A 11 -8.97 -5.65 3.16
C CYS A 11 -9.38 -7.14 3.24
N GLU A 12 -9.13 -7.90 2.18
CA GLU A 12 -9.39 -9.33 2.10
C GLU A 12 -8.44 -10.14 3.00
N PHE A 13 -7.14 -9.86 2.98
CA PHE A 13 -6.14 -10.66 3.71
C PHE A 13 -5.79 -10.09 5.09
N VAL A 14 -5.64 -8.76 5.21
CA VAL A 14 -5.26 -8.11 6.46
C VAL A 14 -6.51 -7.74 7.27
N LYS A 15 -6.78 -8.43 8.38
CA LYS A 15 -7.96 -8.15 9.24
C LYS A 15 -7.68 -7.15 10.36
N SER A 16 -6.42 -7.01 10.77
CA SER A 16 -6.03 -6.06 11.81
C SER A 16 -6.13 -4.62 11.30
N GLU A 17 -6.88 -3.79 12.01
CA GLU A 17 -6.97 -2.37 11.70
C GLU A 17 -5.62 -1.66 11.85
N ALA A 18 -4.81 -2.06 12.83
CA ALA A 18 -3.47 -1.52 13.03
C ALA A 18 -2.57 -1.78 11.82
N LEU A 19 -2.62 -3.00 11.26
CA LEU A 19 -1.85 -3.35 10.05
C LEU A 19 -2.36 -2.63 8.81
N ARG A 20 -3.67 -2.46 8.65
CA ARG A 20 -4.23 -1.64 7.55
C ARG A 20 -3.78 -0.19 7.62
N ARG A 21 -3.77 0.40 8.83
CA ARG A 21 -3.25 1.76 9.06
C ARG A 21 -1.76 1.85 8.76
N HIS A 22 -0.98 0.81 9.09
CA HIS A 22 0.43 0.72 8.72
C HIS A 22 0.61 0.75 7.20
N MET A 23 -0.14 -0.06 6.44
CA MET A 23 -0.06 -0.07 4.97
C MET A 23 -0.41 1.28 4.35
N LEU A 24 -1.45 1.97 4.85
CA LEU A 24 -1.80 3.31 4.42
C LEU A 24 -0.71 4.36 4.73
N ALA A 25 -0.03 4.21 5.88
CA ALA A 25 1.09 5.08 6.23
C ALA A 25 2.29 4.88 5.28
N VAL A 26 2.59 3.63 4.93
CA VAL A 26 3.64 3.28 3.96
C VAL A 26 3.28 3.80 2.56
N GLU A 27 2.01 3.67 2.14
CA GLU A 27 1.52 4.27 0.88
C GLU A 27 1.79 5.77 0.83
N ALA A 28 1.41 6.52 1.87
CA ALA A 28 1.63 7.96 1.93
C ALA A 28 3.12 8.34 1.78
N CYS A 29 4.01 7.59 2.42
CA CYS A 29 5.46 7.77 2.31
C CYS A 29 5.97 7.49 0.89
N LEU A 30 5.59 6.34 0.30
CA LEU A 30 6.08 5.93 -1.02
C LEU A 30 5.55 6.83 -2.13
N THR A 31 4.29 7.28 -2.06
CA THR A 31 3.74 8.25 -3.02
C THR A 31 4.46 9.60 -2.92
N ALA A 32 4.80 10.07 -1.71
CA ALA A 32 5.58 11.29 -1.54
C ALA A 32 7.00 11.15 -2.12
N TYR A 33 7.64 9.98 -1.98
CA TYR A 33 8.92 9.71 -2.61
C TYR A 33 8.80 9.62 -4.13
N ALA A 34 7.78 8.95 -4.66
CA ALA A 34 7.55 8.87 -6.10
C ALA A 34 7.46 10.27 -6.73
N ARG A 35 6.71 11.20 -6.10
CA ARG A 35 6.68 12.62 -6.51
C ARG A 35 8.05 13.28 -6.48
N LYS A 36 8.81 13.08 -5.41
CA LYS A 36 10.13 13.68 -5.22
C LYS A 36 11.14 13.21 -6.26
N PHE A 37 11.02 11.96 -6.72
CA PHE A 37 11.96 11.33 -7.65
C PHE A 37 11.42 11.26 -9.08
N GLU A 38 10.28 11.91 -9.38
CA GLU A 38 9.64 11.91 -10.71
C GLU A 38 9.29 10.51 -11.22
N GLU A 39 8.89 9.63 -10.30
CA GLU A 39 8.48 8.25 -10.58
C GLU A 39 6.95 8.10 -10.67
N ASP A 40 6.47 6.93 -11.11
CA ASP A 40 5.03 6.63 -11.20
C ASP A 40 4.39 6.45 -9.80
N GLU A 41 3.71 7.50 -9.33
CA GLU A 41 2.97 7.52 -8.06
C GLU A 41 1.99 6.36 -7.89
N ARG A 42 1.31 5.94 -8.95
CA ARG A 42 0.32 4.86 -8.89
C ARG A 42 1.02 3.52 -8.71
N GLN A 43 2.11 3.29 -9.43
CA GLN A 43 2.92 2.07 -9.25
C GLN A 43 3.41 1.97 -7.81
N TRP A 44 3.98 3.04 -7.28
CA TRP A 44 4.51 3.07 -5.91
C TRP A 44 3.42 2.97 -4.83
N ALA A 45 2.23 3.54 -5.04
CA ALA A 45 1.10 3.38 -4.13
C ALA A 45 0.64 1.91 -4.05
N VAL A 46 0.54 1.24 -5.19
CA VAL A 46 0.15 -0.18 -5.26
C VAL A 46 1.20 -1.08 -4.59
N THR A 47 2.49 -0.85 -4.89
CA THR A 47 3.59 -1.58 -4.24
C THR A 47 3.56 -1.38 -2.73
N ALA A 48 3.31 -0.16 -2.26
CA ALA A 48 3.26 0.15 -0.83
C ALA A 48 2.10 -0.55 -0.12
N LEU A 49 0.91 -0.58 -0.72
CA LEU A 49 -0.25 -1.24 -0.12
C LEU A 49 -0.03 -2.75 0.01
N LEU A 50 0.65 -3.38 -0.94
CA LEU A 50 0.82 -4.83 -1.02
C LEU A 50 2.19 -5.32 -0.56
N HIS A 51 2.99 -4.52 0.15
CA HIS A 51 4.33 -4.96 0.51
C HIS A 51 4.35 -6.11 1.55
N ASP A 52 3.38 -6.13 2.46
CA ASP A 52 3.29 -7.05 3.61
C ASP A 52 1.90 -7.71 3.74
N PHE A 53 1.14 -7.86 2.64
CA PHE A 53 -0.24 -8.40 2.71
C PHE A 53 -0.30 -9.90 3.01
N ASP A 54 0.81 -10.60 2.81
CA ASP A 54 1.02 -12.03 3.07
C ASP A 54 1.62 -12.30 4.46
N TRP A 55 1.83 -11.25 5.28
CA TRP A 55 2.38 -11.40 6.62
C TRP A 55 1.29 -11.86 7.61
N GLU A 56 1.24 -13.17 7.85
CA GLU A 56 0.48 -13.79 8.94
C GLU A 56 1.34 -13.88 10.22
N ILE A 57 0.84 -13.37 11.36
CA ILE A 57 1.20 -13.82 12.72
C ILE A 57 0.07 -14.71 13.23
#